data_AF-A0A925M6K1-F1
#
_entry.id   AF-A0A925M6K1-F1
#
_cell.length_a   1.000
_cell.length_b   1.000
_cell.length_c   1.000
_cell.angle_alpha   90.00
_cell.angle_beta   90.00
_cell.angle_gamma   90.00
#
_symmetry.space_group_name_H-M   'P 1'
#
loop_
_entity.id
_entity.type
_entity.pdbx_description
1 polymer ?
#
loop_
_entity_poly.entity_id
_entity_poly.type
_entity_poly.pdbx_seq_one_letter_code
_entity_poly.pdbx_strand_id
1 'polypeptide(L)'
;MHDPNNQENLERRRELLREEEAFRLQQEQGRLEAAKRNTTFAWVINSISFLVGLLEILLILRFILRLSGANTQNAFAQFIYNISDPLIAPFSTLFISPVTGGGANIFDLNVLVAIVVYALLGWLAITLVQFLRGR
;
A
#
# COMPACT_ATOMS: atom_id res chain seq x y z
N MET A 1 -56.42 35.19 24.74
CA MET A 1 -56.95 33.93 24.20
C MET A 1 -55.81 32.94 24.08
N HIS A 2 -55.71 32.03 25.05
CA HIS A 2 -54.78 30.91 25.02
C HIS A 2 -55.45 29.83 24.18
N ASP A 3 -55.00 29.64 22.95
CA ASP A 3 -55.56 28.61 22.07
C ASP A 3 -54.88 27.27 22.43
N PRO A 4 -55.60 26.34 23.09
CA PRO A 4 -55.04 25.06 23.52
C PRO A 4 -54.55 24.22 22.32
N ASN A 5 -55.08 24.46 21.12
CA ASN A 5 -54.71 23.76 19.90
C ASN A 5 -53.30 24.16 19.42
N ASN A 6 -52.85 25.37 19.75
CA ASN A 6 -51.53 25.86 19.34
C ASN A 6 -50.39 25.19 20.12
N GLN A 7 -50.59 24.89 21.41
CA GLN A 7 -49.59 24.17 22.20
C GLN A 7 -49.41 22.73 21.71
N GLU A 8 -50.52 22.03 21.46
CA GLU A 8 -50.51 20.68 20.92
C GLU A 8 -49.83 20.61 19.54
N ASN A 9 -50.06 21.61 18.68
CA ASN A 9 -49.41 21.69 17.37
C ASN A 9 -47.91 21.99 17.47
N LEU A 10 -47.48 22.78 18.47
CA LEU A 10 -46.06 23.05 18.75
C LEU A 10 -45.37 21.81 19.30
N GLU A 11 -46.04 21.03 20.14
CA GLU A 11 -45.55 19.76 20.65
C GLU A 11 -45.42 18.73 19.52
N ARG A 12 -46.45 18.55 18.70
CA ARG A 12 -46.40 17.69 17.50
C ARG A 12 -45.28 18.08 16.55
N ARG A 13 -45.05 19.37 16.29
CA ARG A 13 -43.91 19.83 15.46
C ARG A 13 -42.56 19.50 16.08
N ARG A 14 -42.43 19.61 17.41
CA ARG A 14 -41.18 19.27 18.11
C ARG A 14 -40.92 17.76 18.09
N GLU A 15 -41.96 16.95 18.19
CA GLU A 15 -41.87 15.50 18.06
C GLU A 15 -41.44 15.11 16.65
N LEU A 16 -42.07 15.65 15.61
CA LEU A 16 -41.70 15.42 14.22
C LEU A 16 -40.23 15.79 13.95
N LEU A 17 -39.76 16.93 14.48
CA LEU A 17 -38.36 17.34 14.33
C LEU A 17 -37.39 16.37 15.03
N ARG A 18 -37.74 15.87 16.22
CA ARG A 18 -36.92 14.86 16.93
C ARG A 18 -36.92 13.52 16.20
N GLU A 19 -38.04 13.12 15.61
CA GLU A 19 -38.13 11.91 14.80
C GLU A 19 -37.29 12.02 13.52
N GLU A 20 -37.33 13.17 12.84
CA GLU A 20 -36.47 13.44 11.68
C GLU A 20 -34.98 13.46 12.06
N GLU A 21 -34.62 14.09 13.17
CA GLU A 21 -33.24 14.10 13.68
C GLU A 21 -32.78 12.70 14.09
N ALA A 22 -33.61 11.92 14.78
CA ALA A 22 -33.30 10.55 15.16
C ALA A 22 -33.10 9.66 13.92
N PHE A 23 -33.92 9.84 12.88
CA PHE A 23 -33.78 9.13 11.62
C PHE A 23 -32.47 9.51 10.88
N ARG A 24 -32.13 10.81 10.84
CA ARG A 24 -30.86 11.28 10.26
C ARG A 24 -29.64 10.77 11.02
N LEU A 25 -29.68 10.78 12.35
CA LEU A 25 -28.59 10.30 13.20
C LEU A 25 -28.38 8.80 13.04
N GLN A 26 -29.45 8.00 12.96
CA GLN A 26 -29.35 6.57 12.65
C GLN A 26 -28.76 6.32 11.26
N GLN A 27 -29.16 7.11 10.27
CA GLN A 27 -28.65 7.01 8.91
C GLN A 27 -27.15 7.38 8.83
N GLU A 28 -26.72 8.43 9.54
CA GLU A 28 -25.31 8.80 9.62
C GLU A 28 -24.47 7.74 10.35
N GLN A 29 -24.97 7.18 11.46
CA GLN A 29 -24.27 6.11 12.18
C GLN A 29 -24.02 4.89 11.28
N GLY A 30 -25.02 4.41 10.53
CA GLY A 30 -24.84 3.27 9.60
C GLY A 30 -23.83 3.55 8.47
N ARG A 31 -23.78 4.79 7.97
CA ARG A 31 -22.81 5.22 6.95
C ARG A 31 -21.39 5.32 7.52
N LEU A 32 -21.25 5.79 8.75
CA LEU A 32 -19.96 5.92 9.43
C LEU A 32 -19.39 4.55 9.81
N GLU A 33 -20.21 3.60 10.27
CA GLU A 33 -19.75 2.24 10.56
C GLU A 33 -19.34 1.47 9.30
N ALA A 34 -20.08 1.64 8.20
CA ALA A 34 -19.69 1.12 6.89
C ALA A 34 -18.39 1.77 6.37
N ALA A 35 -18.18 3.06 6.63
CA ALA A 35 -16.94 3.76 6.28
C ALA A 35 -15.75 3.31 7.16
N LYS A 36 -15.97 3.05 8.45
CA LYS A 36 -14.90 2.79 9.44
C LYS A 36 -14.29 1.39 9.33
N ARG A 37 -15.05 0.36 8.90
CA ARG A 37 -14.48 -0.98 8.63
C ARG A 37 -13.51 -0.98 7.45
N ASN A 38 -13.69 -0.07 6.51
CA ASN A 38 -12.87 0.00 5.31
C ASN A 38 -11.51 0.66 5.53
N THR A 39 -11.35 1.47 6.58
CA THR A 39 -10.14 2.30 6.76
C THR A 39 -8.94 1.54 7.32
N THR A 40 -9.15 0.59 8.24
CA THR A 40 -8.03 -0.12 8.89
C THR A 40 -7.34 -1.09 7.94
N PHE A 41 -8.11 -1.88 7.18
CA PHE A 41 -7.54 -2.80 6.19
C PHE A 41 -6.97 -2.07 4.97
N ALA A 42 -7.58 -0.94 4.58
CA ALA A 42 -7.02 -0.09 3.53
C ALA A 42 -5.64 0.44 3.93
N TRP A 43 -5.45 0.83 5.19
CA TRP A 43 -4.14 1.25 5.68
C TRP A 43 -3.09 0.13 5.55
N VAL A 44 -3.42 -1.10 5.98
CA VAL A 44 -2.50 -2.25 5.86
C VAL A 44 -2.11 -2.55 4.41
N ILE A 45 -3.08 -2.61 3.50
CA ILE A 45 -2.83 -2.88 2.08
C ILE A 45 -1.97 -1.76 1.47
N ASN A 46 -2.27 -0.50 1.79
CA ASN A 46 -1.51 0.64 1.31
C ASN A 46 -0.07 0.63 1.83
N SER A 47 0.15 0.28 3.10
CA SER A 47 1.47 0.13 3.69
C SER A 47 2.28 -0.98 3.01
N ILE A 48 1.69 -2.17 2.80
CA ILE A 48 2.37 -3.27 2.10
C ILE A 48 2.73 -2.84 0.68
N SER A 49 1.78 -2.25 -0.05
CA SER A 49 1.98 -1.81 -1.44
C SER A 49 3.07 -0.76 -1.55
N PHE A 50 3.12 0.20 -0.62
CA PHE A 50 4.15 1.23 -0.59
C PHE A 50 5.54 0.64 -0.31
N LEU A 51 5.67 -0.23 0.70
CA LEU A 51 6.95 -0.85 1.06
C LEU A 51 7.48 -1.75 -0.05
N VAL A 52 6.62 -2.57 -0.66
CA VAL A 52 6.98 -3.41 -1.81
C VAL A 52 7.38 -2.53 -2.98
N GLY A 53 6.58 -1.51 -3.32
CA GLY A 53 6.91 -0.60 -4.43
C GLY A 53 8.25 0.13 -4.23
N LEU A 54 8.54 0.58 -3.00
CA LEU A 54 9.83 1.20 -2.67
C LEU A 54 11.00 0.22 -2.83
N LEU A 55 10.82 -1.01 -2.37
CA LEU A 55 11.80 -2.10 -2.53
C LEU A 55 12.03 -2.40 -4.02
N GLU A 56 10.96 -2.55 -4.81
CA GLU A 56 11.04 -2.83 -6.25
C GLU A 56 11.80 -1.72 -6.99
N ILE A 57 11.47 -0.45 -6.72
CA ILE A 57 12.17 0.69 -7.31
C ILE A 57 13.67 0.63 -6.99
N LEU A 58 14.02 0.33 -5.73
CA LEU A 58 15.41 0.22 -5.31
C LEU A 58 16.16 -0.90 -6.07
N LEU A 59 15.54 -2.07 -6.22
CA LEU A 59 16.15 -3.20 -6.94
C LEU A 59 16.24 -2.97 -8.45
N ILE A 60 15.23 -2.34 -9.05
CA ILE A 60 15.26 -1.94 -10.46
C ILE A 60 16.37 -0.92 -10.70
N LEU A 61 16.53 0.07 -9.82
CA LEU A 61 17.65 1.03 -9.90
C LEU A 61 18.99 0.31 -9.82
N ARG A 62 19.17 -0.63 -8.87
CA ARG A 62 20.38 -1.46 -8.79
C ARG A 62 20.62 -2.20 -10.11
N PHE A 63 19.59 -2.85 -10.66
CA PHE A 63 19.69 -3.60 -11.90
C PHE A 63 20.15 -2.72 -13.06
N ILE A 64 19.54 -1.54 -13.23
CA ILE A 64 19.89 -0.59 -14.30
C ILE A 64 21.33 -0.09 -14.13
N LEU A 65 21.77 0.21 -12.91
CA LEU A 65 23.14 0.65 -12.65
C LEU A 65 24.17 -0.46 -12.97
N ARG A 66 23.90 -1.71 -12.61
CA ARG A 66 24.77 -2.85 -12.97
C ARG A 66 24.77 -3.10 -14.48
N LEU A 67 23.60 -3.04 -15.12
CA LEU A 67 23.45 -3.30 -16.55
C LEU A 67 24.15 -2.24 -17.40
N SER A 68 24.08 -0.98 -16.99
CA SER A 68 24.71 0.15 -17.69
C SER A 68 26.22 0.27 -17.44
N GLY A 69 26.78 -0.52 -16.51
CA GLY A 69 28.18 -0.38 -16.11
C GLY A 69 28.48 0.93 -15.39
N ALA A 70 27.54 1.40 -14.57
CA ALA A 70 27.67 2.63 -13.81
C ALA A 70 28.95 2.64 -12.95
N ASN A 71 29.59 3.81 -12.86
CA ASN A 71 30.82 4.00 -12.09
C ASN A 71 30.61 3.62 -10.61
N THR A 72 31.30 2.57 -10.15
CA THR A 72 31.20 2.04 -8.78
C THR A 72 31.81 2.96 -7.72
N GLN A 73 32.59 3.98 -8.13
CA GLN A 73 33.09 5.03 -7.23
C GLN A 73 32.10 6.18 -7.04
N ASN A 74 30.99 6.20 -7.79
CA ASN A 74 29.97 7.23 -7.64
C ASN A 74 29.17 7.03 -6.34
N ALA A 75 29.02 8.09 -5.54
CA ALA A 75 28.35 8.04 -4.24
C ALA A 75 26.89 7.57 -4.33
N PHE A 76 26.15 7.96 -5.37
CA PHE A 76 24.77 7.52 -5.56
C PHE A 76 24.70 6.02 -5.90
N ALA A 77 25.58 5.53 -6.79
CA ALA A 77 25.65 4.11 -7.11
C ALA A 77 26.00 3.27 -5.87
N GLN A 78 26.98 3.70 -5.09
CA GLN A 78 27.34 3.05 -3.82
C GLN A 78 26.19 3.04 -2.82
N PHE A 79 25.48 4.16 -2.68
CA PHE A 79 24.31 4.23 -1.82
C PHE A 79 23.26 3.19 -2.20
N ILE A 80 22.90 3.10 -3.48
CA ILE A 80 21.93 2.11 -3.99
C ILE A 80 22.43 0.69 -3.77
N TYR A 81 23.69 0.39 -4.08
CA TYR A 81 24.26 -0.95 -3.87
C TYR A 81 24.28 -1.36 -2.40
N ASN A 82 24.68 -0.46 -1.49
CA ASN A 82 24.76 -0.75 -0.07
C ASN A 82 23.38 -1.00 0.58
N ILE A 83 22.39 -0.18 0.26
CA ILE A 83 21.05 -0.35 0.84
C ILE A 83 20.29 -1.54 0.24
N SER A 84 20.57 -1.91 -1.01
CA SER A 84 19.95 -3.06 -1.67
C SER A 84 20.67 -4.39 -1.44
N ASP A 85 21.91 -4.38 -0.94
CA ASP A 85 22.73 -5.58 -0.76
C ASP A 85 22.07 -6.66 0.12
N PRO A 86 21.50 -6.32 1.30
CA PRO A 86 20.80 -7.30 2.13
C PRO A 86 19.59 -7.95 1.45
N LEU A 87 18.94 -7.24 0.53
CA LEU A 87 17.78 -7.73 -0.22
C LEU A 87 18.18 -8.72 -1.32
N ILE A 88 19.39 -8.56 -1.88
CA ILE A 88 19.91 -9.46 -2.91
C ILE A 88 20.68 -10.64 -2.31
N ALA A 89 21.15 -10.53 -1.07
CA ALA A 89 21.96 -11.56 -0.40
C ALA A 89 21.40 -12.99 -0.55
N PRO A 90 20.07 -13.26 -0.36
CA PRO A 90 19.52 -14.61 -0.50
C PRO A 90 19.58 -15.18 -1.93
N PHE A 91 19.69 -14.32 -2.95
CA PHE A 91 19.65 -14.67 -4.37
C PHE A 91 21.03 -14.64 -5.02
N SER A 92 22.05 -14.11 -4.32
CA SER A 92 23.36 -13.75 -4.87
C SER A 92 24.14 -14.91 -5.53
N THR A 93 23.79 -16.16 -5.20
CA THR A 93 24.46 -17.37 -5.69
C THR A 93 23.60 -18.22 -6.62
N LEU A 94 22.45 -17.73 -7.08
CA LEU A 94 21.51 -18.54 -7.88
C LEU A 94 22.02 -18.80 -9.30
N PHE A 95 22.55 -17.77 -9.95
CA PHE A 95 22.99 -17.84 -11.34
C PHE A 95 24.33 -17.15 -11.55
N ILE A 96 25.06 -17.65 -12.54
CA ILE A 96 26.20 -16.95 -13.13
C ILE A 96 25.62 -15.91 -14.10
N SER A 97 25.85 -14.63 -13.80
CA SER A 97 25.27 -13.52 -14.58
C SER A 97 26.12 -13.18 -15.80
N PRO A 98 25.51 -12.98 -16.99
CA PRO A 98 26.23 -12.55 -18.18
C PRO A 98 26.90 -11.19 -18.01
N VAL A 99 28.09 -11.05 -18.57
CA VAL A 99 28.87 -9.80 -18.57
C VAL A 99 29.22 -9.39 -19.99
N THR A 100 29.20 -8.09 -20.27
CA THR A 100 29.56 -7.50 -21.57
C THR A 100 30.41 -6.24 -21.37
N GLY A 101 30.90 -5.63 -22.46
CA GLY A 101 31.66 -4.37 -22.37
C GLY A 101 32.96 -4.49 -21.56
N GLY A 102 33.69 -5.61 -21.68
CA GLY A 102 34.91 -5.86 -20.92
C GLY A 102 34.70 -6.13 -19.42
N GLY A 103 33.46 -6.45 -19.01
CA GLY A 103 33.10 -6.74 -17.62
C GLY A 103 32.46 -5.58 -16.88
N ALA A 104 32.33 -4.41 -17.51
CA ALA A 104 31.66 -3.26 -16.92
C ALA A 104 30.13 -3.46 -16.84
N ASN A 105 29.53 -4.00 -17.89
CA ASN A 105 28.08 -4.13 -18.01
C ASN A 105 27.65 -5.53 -17.57
N ILE A 106 26.89 -5.62 -16.48
CA ILE A 106 26.51 -6.89 -15.87
C ILE A 106 24.99 -7.05 -15.95
N PHE A 107 24.54 -8.02 -16.75
CA PHE A 107 23.14 -8.42 -16.77
C PHE A 107 22.89 -9.36 -15.59
N ASP A 108 22.58 -8.78 -14.43
CA ASP A 108 22.48 -9.52 -13.18
C ASP A 108 21.16 -10.29 -13.05
N LEU A 109 21.21 -11.59 -13.39
CA LEU A 109 20.06 -12.50 -13.30
C LEU A 109 19.57 -12.66 -11.86
N ASN A 110 20.46 -12.55 -10.87
CA ASN A 110 20.11 -12.73 -9.47
C ASN A 110 19.24 -11.56 -8.97
N VAL A 111 19.56 -10.34 -9.41
CA VAL A 111 18.73 -9.15 -9.12
C VAL A 111 17.39 -9.23 -9.83
N LEU A 112 17.36 -9.70 -11.08
CA LEU A 112 16.10 -9.88 -11.81
C LEU A 112 15.18 -10.89 -11.11
N VAL A 113 15.74 -11.99 -10.61
CA VAL A 113 14.98 -12.98 -9.83
C VAL A 113 14.48 -12.37 -8.53
N ALA A 114 15.29 -11.57 -7.83
CA ALA A 114 14.87 -10.89 -6.61
C ALA A 114 13.65 -9.98 -6.85
N ILE A 115 13.67 -9.15 -7.91
CA ILE A 115 12.54 -8.31 -8.35
C ILE A 115 11.27 -9.16 -8.53
N VAL A 116 11.37 -10.26 -9.29
CA VAL A 116 10.21 -11.13 -9.54
C VAL A 116 9.69 -11.75 -8.23
N VAL A 117 10.58 -12.26 -7.38
CA VAL A 117 10.19 -12.92 -6.13
C VAL A 117 9.55 -11.93 -5.16
N TYR A 118 10.12 -10.74 -4.97
CA TYR A 118 9.55 -9.75 -4.07
C TYR A 118 8.21 -9.20 -4.57
N ALA A 119 8.04 -9.01 -5.89
CA ALA A 119 6.75 -8.65 -6.48
C ALA A 119 5.68 -9.72 -6.22
N LEU A 120 6.03 -11.00 -6.37
CA LEU A 120 5.14 -12.12 -6.08
C LEU A 120 4.78 -12.21 -4.60
N LEU A 121 5.75 -12.02 -3.69
CA LEU A 121 5.52 -12.01 -2.25
C LEU A 121 4.61 -10.84 -1.83
N GLY A 122 4.82 -9.66 -2.40
CA GLY A 122 3.97 -8.49 -2.17
C GLY A 122 2.54 -8.70 -2.65
N TRP A 123 2.37 -9.23 -3.87
CA TRP A 123 1.07 -9.60 -4.42
C TRP A 123 0.36 -10.65 -3.55
N LEU A 124 1.08 -11.68 -3.11
CA LEU A 124 0.55 -12.71 -2.21
C LEU A 124 0.12 -12.13 -0.86
N ALA A 125 0.92 -11.23 -0.27
CA ALA A 125 0.59 -10.57 0.98
C ALA A 125 -0.69 -9.73 0.86
N ILE A 126 -0.83 -8.93 -0.19
CA ILE A 126 -2.04 -8.15 -0.46
C ILE A 126 -3.25 -9.07 -0.64
N THR A 127 -3.09 -10.14 -1.42
CA THR A 127 -4.15 -11.11 -1.69
C THR A 127 -4.60 -11.81 -0.40
N LEU A 128 -3.65 -12.17 0.48
CA LEU A 128 -3.96 -12.76 1.78
C LEU A 128 -4.77 -11.80 2.67
N VAL A 129 -4.39 -10.52 2.73
CA VAL A 129 -5.14 -9.51 3.50
C VAL A 129 -6.57 -9.36 2.95
N GLN A 130 -6.74 -9.35 1.63
CA GLN A 130 -8.06 -9.27 1.01
C GLN A 130 -8.91 -10.53 1.26
N PHE A 131 -8.29 -11.70 1.22
CA PHE A 131 -8.94 -12.97 1.52
C PHE A 131 -9.44 -13.04 2.97
N LEU A 132 -8.62 -12.59 3.93
CA LEU A 132 -8.99 -12.52 5.35
C LEU A 132 -10.12 -11.51 5.62
N ARG A 133 -10.25 -10.45 4.82
CA ARG A 133 -11.37 -9.50 4.90
C ARG A 133 -12.70 -10.10 4.42
N GLY A 134 -12.64 -11.04 3.46
CA GLY A 134 -13.81 -11.62 2.80
C GLY A 134 -14.43 -12.83 3.51
N ARG A 135 -13.81 -13.28 4.61
CA ARG A 135 -14.38 -14.24 5.57
C ARG A 135 -14.88 -13.50 6.80
#